data_AF-R7LYV1-F1
#
_entry.id   AF-R7LYV1-F1
#
_cell.length_a   1.000
_cell.length_b   1.000
_cell.length_c   1.000
_cell.angle_alpha   90.00
_cell.angle_beta   90.00
_cell.angle_gamma   90.00
#
_symmetry.space_group_name_H-M   'P 1'
#
loop_
_entity.id
_entity.type
_entity.pdbx_description
1 polymer ?
#
loop_
_entity_poly.entity_id
_entity_poly.type
_entity_poly.pdbx_seq_one_letter_code
_entity_poly.pdbx_strand_id
1 'polypeptide(L)' 'MQWTMPIGIDYFGKLRKEQYYFVDKTDFIRQLIDGHSAVTLLTRPRRFGKTLTLSMLDWFFSIRFFISSSPVVVPAL' A
#
# COMPACT_ATOMS: atom_id res chain seq x y z
N MET A 1 8.93 1.14 21.59
CA MET A 1 8.06 1.94 20.71
C MET A 1 6.70 1.27 20.66
N GLN A 2 5.64 1.95 21.15
CA GLN A 2 4.28 1.43 21.12
C GLN A 2 3.71 1.73 19.73
N TRP A 3 3.64 0.73 18.86
CA TRP A 3 3.01 0.92 17.55
C TRP A 3 1.51 1.10 17.74
N THR A 4 0.98 2.26 17.37
CA THR A 4 -0.45 2.52 17.44
C THR A 4 -1.15 1.81 16.29
N MET A 5 -2.21 1.06 16.60
CA MET A 5 -3.02 0.39 15.59
C MET A 5 -3.81 1.43 14.79
N PRO A 6 -3.68 1.49 13.46
CA PRO A 6 -4.44 2.40 12.63
C PRO A 6 -5.89 1.92 12.48
N ILE A 7 -6.75 2.31 13.42
CA ILE A 7 -8.17 2.02 13.34
C ILE A 7 -8.85 3.11 12.51
N GLY A 8 -9.44 2.72 11.37
CA GLY A 8 -10.16 3.65 10.49
C GLY A 8 -9.27 4.54 9.63
N ILE A 9 -7.98 4.24 9.50
CA ILE A 9 -7.07 4.94 8.58
C ILE A 9 -6.96 4.12 7.29
N ASP A 10 -7.57 4.65 6.24
CA ASP A 10 -7.59 3.99 4.93
C ASP A 10 -6.60 4.61 3.93
N TYR A 11 -5.90 5.68 4.32
CA TYR A 11 -4.94 6.39 3.47
C TYR A 11 -3.49 6.03 3.80
N PHE A 12 -2.79 5.44 2.84
CA PHE A 12 -1.42 4.97 3.00
C PHE A 12 -0.42 6.09 3.34
N GLY A 13 -0.57 7.28 2.74
CA GLY A 13 0.31 8.40 3.03
C GLY A 13 0.23 8.89 4.49
N LYS A 14 -0.92 8.73 5.16
CA LYS A 14 -1.08 9.05 6.58
C LYS A 14 -0.39 8.03 7.47
N LEU A 15 -0.50 6.73 7.12
CA LEU A 15 0.21 5.65 7.83
C LEU A 15 1.71 5.87 7.85
N ARG A 16 2.29 6.24 6.70
CA ARG A 16 3.73 6.51 6.56
C ARG A 16 4.20 7.72 7.37
N LYS A 17 3.43 8.82 7.36
CA LYS A 17 3.78 10.06 8.08
C LYS A 17 3.64 9.93 9.60
N GLU A 18 2.60 9.25 10.06
CA GLU A 18 2.25 9.16 11.48
C GLU A 18 2.79 7.88 12.16
N GLN A 19 3.67 7.11 11.49
CA GLN A 19 4.37 5.93 12.03
C GLN A 19 3.41 4.88 12.64
N TYR A 20 2.24 4.67 12.03
CA TYR A 20 1.30 3.65 12.48
C TYR A 20 1.77 2.23 12.12
N TYR A 21 1.27 1.26 12.88
CA TYR A 21 1.43 -0.16 12.56
C TYR A 21 0.73 -0.48 11.24
N PHE A 22 1.47 -0.79 10.17
CA PHE A 22 0.88 -1.25 8.91
C PHE A 22 1.41 -2.63 8.54
N VAL A 23 0.56 -3.44 7.92
CA VAL A 23 0.98 -4.70 7.31
C VAL A 23 1.45 -4.39 5.90
N ASP A 24 2.72 -4.65 5.63
CA ASP A 24 3.28 -4.49 4.29
C ASP A 24 2.63 -5.51 3.33
N LYS A 25 2.05 -5.00 2.24
CA LYS A 25 1.41 -5.79 1.18
C LYS A 25 2.17 -5.68 -0.14
N THR A 26 3.42 -5.21 -0.13
CA THR A 26 4.24 -5.06 -1.34
C THR A 26 4.39 -6.39 -2.09
N ASP A 27 4.58 -7.51 -1.39
CA ASP A 27 4.63 -8.84 -2.01
C ASP A 27 3.31 -9.24 -2.69
N PHE A 28 2.18 -8.83 -2.13
CA PHE A 28 0.88 -9.05 -2.76
C PHE A 28 0.72 -8.21 -4.03
N ILE A 29 1.20 -6.97 -4.02
CA ILE A 29 1.23 -6.10 -5.22
C ILE A 29 2.11 -6.72 -6.30
N ARG A 30 3.29 -7.22 -5.93
CA ARG A 30 4.21 -7.92 -6.84
C ARG A 30 3.52 -9.11 -7.50
N GLN A 31 2.90 -10.00 -6.72
CA GLN A 31 2.17 -11.15 -7.26
C GLN A 31 1.02 -10.74 -8.19
N LEU A 32 0.37 -9.61 -7.90
CA LEU A 32 -0.71 -9.06 -8.73
C LEU A 32 -0.21 -8.57 -10.09
N ILE A 33 1.00 -8.01 -10.13
CA ILE A 33 1.67 -7.57 -11.38
C ILE A 33 2.19 -8.78 -12.16
N ASP A 34 2.92 -9.68 -11.49
CA ASP A 34 3.54 -10.86 -12.10
C ASP A 34 2.48 -11.86 -12.63
N GLY A 35 1.26 -11.85 -12.09
CA GLY A 35 0.18 -12.74 -12.50
C GLY A 35 -0.41 -12.44 -13.89
N HIS A 36 -0.07 -11.32 -14.53
CA HIS A 36 -0.55 -10.91 -15.87
C HIS A 36 -2.07 -11.04 -16.09
N SER A 37 -2.88 -10.96 -15.04
CA SER A 37 -4.34 -11.07 -15.16
C SER A 37 -4.94 -9.77 -15.71
N ALA A 38 -5.79 -9.88 -16.74
CA ALA A 38 -6.51 -8.73 -17.29
C ALA A 38 -7.45 -8.07 -16.26
N VAL A 39 -7.97 -8.85 -15.31
CA VAL A 39 -8.83 -8.37 -14.23
C VAL A 39 -8.49 -9.12 -12.94
N THR A 40 -8.14 -8.39 -11.88
CA THR A 40 -7.95 -8.98 -10.55
C THR A 40 -9.13 -8.65 -9.63
N LEU A 41 -9.87 -9.69 -9.23
CA LEU A 41 -11.02 -9.57 -8.34
C LEU A 41 -10.60 -9.68 -6.88
N LEU A 42 -10.59 -8.55 -6.17
CA LEU A 42 -10.44 -8.54 -4.72
C LEU A 42 -11.79 -8.96 -4.09
N THR A 43 -11.99 -10.26 -3.84
CA THR A 43 -13.19 -10.89 -3.22
C THR A 43 -13.65 -10.15 -1.96
N ARG A 44 -14.89 -10.26 -1.47
CA ARG A 44 -15.45 -9.35 -0.43
C ARG A 44 -15.32 -9.76 1.07
N PRO A 45 -14.14 -9.95 1.70
CA PRO A 45 -14.07 -9.86 3.15
C PRO A 45 -14.15 -8.39 3.60
N ARG A 46 -15.13 -8.08 4.46
CA ARG A 46 -15.33 -6.78 5.10
C ARG A 46 -14.14 -6.48 6.04
N ARG A 47 -13.66 -5.22 6.05
CA ARG A 47 -12.50 -4.76 6.86
C ARG A 47 -11.14 -5.39 6.52
N PHE A 48 -11.00 -6.10 5.40
CA PHE A 48 -9.72 -6.67 4.97
C PHE A 48 -8.69 -5.64 4.44
N GLY A 49 -8.96 -4.35 4.62
CA GLY A 49 -8.09 -3.26 4.19
C GLY A 49 -7.96 -3.12 2.68
N LYS A 50 -9.05 -3.33 1.92
CA LYS A 50 -9.09 -3.15 0.46
C LYS A 50 -8.82 -1.71 0.05
N THR A 51 -9.49 -0.77 0.72
CA THR A 51 -9.30 0.66 0.51
C THR A 51 -7.85 1.05 0.73
N LEU A 52 -7.25 0.54 1.82
CA LEU A 52 -5.84 0.77 2.11
C LEU A 52 -4.91 0.16 1.05
N THR A 53 -5.18 -1.07 0.59
CA THR A 53 -4.41 -1.70 -0.50
C THR A 53 -4.50 -0.89 -1.80
N LEU A 54 -5.67 -0.38 -2.15
CA LEU A 54 -5.84 0.50 -3.32
C LEU A 54 -5.12 1.84 -3.14
N SER A 55 -5.17 2.42 -1.94
CA SER A 55 -4.39 3.63 -1.63
C SER A 55 -2.89 3.40 -1.69
N MET A 56 -2.41 2.21 -1.31
CA MET A 56 -1.00 1.82 -1.40
C MET A 56 -0.59 1.64 -2.87
N LEU A 57 -1.42 0.99 -3.69
CA LEU A 57 -1.20 0.87 -5.14
C LEU A 57 -1.15 2.23 -5.83
N ASP A 58 -2.12 3.10 -5.54
CA ASP A 58 -2.13 4.48 -6.06
C ASP A 58 -0.86 5.23 -5.66
N TRP A 59 -0.41 5.08 -4.41
CA TRP A 59 0.83 5.67 -3.94
C TRP A 59 2.08 5.09 -4.63
N PHE A 60 2.09 3.79 -4.91
CA PHE A 60 3.20 3.09 -5.57
C PHE A 60 3.37 3.53 -7.02
N PHE A 61 2.26 3.69 -7.76
CA PHE A 61 2.28 4.11 -9.16
C PHE A 61 2.21 5.63 -9.36
N SER A 62 1.85 6.40 -8.34
CA SER A 62 1.80 7.86 -8.44
C SER A 62 3.18 8.49 -8.51
N ILE A 63 3.37 9.38 -9.49
CA ILE A 63 4.55 10.25 -9.63
C ILE A 63 4.81 11.09 -8.37
N ARG A 64 3.77 11.34 -7.56
CA ARG A 64 3.88 12.03 -6.25
C ARG A 64 4.88 11.35 -5.31
N PHE A 65 5.08 10.04 -5.44
CA PHE A 65 6.10 9.30 -4.71
C PHE A 65 7.52 9.77 -5.05
N PHE A 66 7.80 9.95 -6.35
CA PHE A 66 9.11 10.40 -6.85
C PHE A 66 9.47 11.82 -6.42
N ILE A 67 8.47 12.70 -6.29
CA ILE A 67 8.69 14.10 -5.91
C ILE A 67 8.84 14.25 -4.38
N SER A 68 8.17 13.40 -3.59
CA SER A 68 8.21 13.46 -2.12
C SER A 68 9.30 12.60 -1.47
N SER A 69 9.88 11.65 -2.20
CA SER A 69 10.86 10.71 -1.67
C SER A 69 12.20 10.96 -2.36
N SER A 70 13.19 11.41 -1.58
CA SER A 70 14.60 11.19 -1.95
C SER A 70 14.80 9.73 -2.40
N PRO A 71 15.71 9.45 -3.35
CA PRO A 71 15.64 8.36 -4.34
C PRO A 71 16.00 6.96 -3.77
N VAL A 72 15.45 6.57 -2.63
CA VAL A 72 15.94 5.41 -1.86
C VAL A 72 14.93 4.25 -1.78
N VAL A 73 13.68 4.40 -2.23
CA VAL A 73 12.69 3.32 -2.08
C VAL A 73 11.92 3.10 -3.36
N VAL A 74 12.64 2.78 -4.43
CA VAL A 74 12.14 1.76 -5.36
C VAL A 74 12.94 0.51 -5.00
N PRO A 75 12.49 -0.35 -4.07
CA PRO A 75 13.04 -1.69 -4.01
C PRO A 75 12.66 -2.33 -5.35
N ALA A 76 13.69 -2.85 -6.01
CA ALA A 76 13.63 -3.45 -7.33
C ALA A 76 12.38 -4.32 -7.53
N LEU A 77 11.86 -4.24 -8.76
CA LEU A 77 11.05 -5.28 -9.38
C LEU A 77 11.59 -6.68 -9.09
#